data_AF-A0AAW8KLE0-F1
#
_entry.id   AF-A0AAW8KLE0-F1
#
_cell.length_a   1.000
_cell.length_b   1.000
_cell.length_c   1.000
_cell.angle_alpha   90.00
_cell.angle_beta   90.00
_cell.angle_gamma   90.00
#
_symmetry.space_group_name_H-M   'P 1'
#
loop_
_entity.id
_entity.type
_entity.pdbx_description
1 polymer ?
#
loop_
_entity_poly.entity_id
_entity_poly.type
_entity_poly.pdbx_seq_one_letter_code
_entity_poly.pdbx_strand_id
1 'polypeptide(L)'
;RSKDYPEGLDTDIARYLSSLIEVKRGFVATLKQTLEGDETTGYSVNHSFIKECNQYPGLLDIIKKIEGLIVGSSTHAAAVILFDDNDRL
;
A
#
# COMPACT_ATOMS: atom_id res chain seq x y z
N ARG A 1 -14.52 9.63 -3.80
CA ARG A 1 -15.93 9.39 -3.39
C ARG A 1 -16.76 9.32 -4.66
N SER A 2 -17.69 8.37 -4.76
CA SER A 2 -18.54 8.19 -5.95
C SER A 2 -20.01 8.42 -5.59
N LYS A 3 -20.87 8.49 -6.62
CA LYS A 3 -22.33 8.62 -6.44
C LYS A 3 -22.92 7.47 -5.60
N ASP A 4 -22.37 6.27 -5.78
CA ASP A 4 -22.85 5.05 -5.13
C ASP A 4 -22.24 4.84 -3.74
N TYR A 5 -21.11 5.49 -3.45
CA TYR A 5 -20.41 5.42 -2.16
C TYR A 5 -20.06 6.84 -1.67
N PRO A 6 -21.07 7.62 -1.21
CA PRO A 6 -20.88 9.01 -0.79
C PRO A 6 -20.03 9.13 0.49
N GLU A 7 -20.22 8.19 1.43
CA GLU A 7 -19.48 8.14 2.71
C GLU A 7 -18.21 7.28 2.65
N GLY A 8 -17.90 6.69 1.49
CA GLY A 8 -16.78 5.76 1.32
C GLY A 8 -17.18 4.29 1.50
N LEU A 9 -16.17 3.44 1.68
CA LEU A 9 -16.37 2.01 1.90
C LEU A 9 -16.59 1.70 3.37
N ASP A 10 -17.43 0.70 3.62
CA ASP A 10 -17.57 0.12 4.95
C ASP A 10 -16.22 -0.41 5.47
N THR A 11 -15.96 -0.28 6.76
CA THR A 11 -14.68 -0.64 7.36
C THR A 11 -14.38 -2.14 7.28
N ASP A 12 -15.41 -2.99 7.31
CA ASP A 12 -15.23 -4.44 7.20
C ASP A 12 -14.86 -4.83 5.77
N ILE A 13 -15.46 -4.17 4.77
CA ILE A 13 -15.07 -4.31 3.35
C ILE A 13 -13.63 -3.86 3.16
N ALA A 14 -13.26 -2.69 3.68
CA ALA A 14 -11.91 -2.15 3.56
C ALA A 14 -10.87 -3.08 4.21
N ARG A 15 -11.18 -3.64 5.39
CA ARG A 15 -10.32 -4.61 6.08
C ARG A 15 -10.23 -5.92 5.31
N TYR A 16 -11.32 -6.40 4.74
CA TYR A 16 -11.33 -7.59 3.88
C TYR A 16 -10.42 -7.40 2.66
N LEU A 17 -10.58 -6.31 1.91
CA LEU A 17 -9.73 -6.00 0.75
C LEU A 17 -8.25 -5.91 1.15
N SER A 18 -7.96 -5.28 2.30
CA SER A 18 -6.59 -5.18 2.81
C SER A 18 -6.00 -6.55 3.17
N SER A 19 -6.82 -7.48 3.67
CA SER A 19 -6.38 -8.84 4.02
C SER A 19 -5.96 -9.69 2.81
N LEU A 20 -6.38 -9.29 1.61
CA LEU A 20 -5.98 -9.97 0.38
C LEU A 20 -4.54 -9.60 -0.03
N ILE A 21 -3.96 -8.52 0.48
CA ILE A 21 -2.57 -8.15 0.16
C ILE A 21 -1.60 -9.12 0.86
N GLU A 22 -0.72 -9.73 0.07
CA GLU A 22 0.21 -10.73 0.59
C GLU A 22 1.32 -10.08 1.44
N VAL A 23 1.69 -10.75 2.54
CA VAL A 23 2.80 -10.35 3.40
C VAL A 23 3.85 -11.46 3.42
N LYS A 24 5.07 -11.17 2.96
CA LYS A 24 6.20 -12.11 2.98
C LYS A 24 7.33 -11.57 3.84
N ARG A 25 7.74 -12.35 4.85
CA ARG A 25 8.85 -12.01 5.76
C ARG A 25 8.72 -10.61 6.39
N GLY A 26 7.50 -10.18 6.68
CA GLY A 26 7.20 -8.86 7.26
C GLY A 26 7.06 -7.73 6.24
N PHE A 27 7.28 -7.98 4.95
CA PHE A 27 7.06 -7.00 3.88
C PHE A 27 5.70 -7.20 3.24
N VAL A 28 4.92 -6.11 3.19
CA VAL A 28 3.63 -6.05 2.50
C VAL A 28 3.90 -5.90 1.00
N ALA A 29 3.23 -6.68 0.16
CA ALA A 29 3.34 -6.57 -1.29
C ALA A 29 2.87 -5.18 -1.76
N THR A 30 3.57 -4.63 -2.74
CA THR A 30 3.13 -3.40 -3.43
C THR A 30 1.90 -3.68 -4.28
N LEU A 31 1.13 -2.65 -4.66
CA LEU A 31 0.02 -2.79 -5.60
C LEU A 31 0.54 -3.30 -6.95
N LYS A 32 1.73 -2.87 -7.41
CA LYS A 32 2.31 -3.40 -8.63
C LYS A 32 2.48 -4.93 -8.56
N GLN A 33 3.12 -5.43 -7.49
CA GLN A 33 3.28 -6.87 -7.26
C GLN A 33 1.94 -7.59 -7.15
N THR A 34 0.96 -6.97 -6.49
CA THR A 34 -0.38 -7.55 -6.33
C THR A 34 -1.14 -7.63 -7.67
N LEU A 35 -1.00 -6.62 -8.53
CA LEU A 35 -1.77 -6.49 -9.77
C LEU A 35 -1.11 -7.18 -10.97
N GLU A 36 0.22 -7.18 -11.03
CA GLU A 36 1.02 -7.63 -12.18
C GLU A 36 1.89 -8.85 -11.85
N GLY A 37 2.08 -9.17 -10.56
CA GLY A 37 3.06 -10.15 -10.11
C GLY A 37 4.48 -9.60 -10.18
N ASP A 38 5.43 -10.39 -9.67
CA ASP A 38 6.87 -10.13 -9.77
C ASP A 38 7.63 -11.45 -9.59
N GLU A 39 8.14 -11.99 -10.69
CA GLU A 39 8.88 -13.25 -10.70
C GLU A 39 10.21 -13.17 -9.92
N THR A 40 10.80 -11.97 -9.80
CA THR A 40 12.10 -11.79 -9.14
C THR A 40 12.01 -11.92 -7.63
N THR A 41 10.91 -11.42 -7.06
CA THR A 41 10.60 -11.48 -5.62
C THR A 41 9.60 -12.58 -5.28
N GLY A 42 9.05 -13.25 -6.30
CA GLY A 42 8.16 -14.40 -6.21
C GLY A 42 6.71 -14.05 -5.89
N TYR A 43 6.27 -12.80 -6.03
CA TYR A 43 4.87 -12.44 -5.87
C TYR A 43 4.07 -12.86 -7.10
N SER A 44 2.93 -13.51 -6.87
CA SER A 44 1.99 -13.87 -7.95
C SER A 44 0.89 -12.81 -8.04
N VAL A 45 0.29 -12.67 -9.22
CA VAL A 45 -0.89 -11.82 -9.41
C VAL A 45 -2.01 -12.27 -8.47
N ASN A 46 -2.58 -11.35 -7.70
CA ASN A 46 -3.72 -11.62 -6.85
C ASN A 46 -5.03 -11.32 -7.59
N HIS A 47 -5.52 -12.31 -8.34
CA HIS A 47 -6.78 -12.21 -9.08
C HIS A 47 -7.99 -11.96 -8.18
N SER A 48 -7.99 -12.45 -6.92
CA SER A 48 -9.07 -12.21 -5.97
C SER A 48 -9.14 -10.74 -5.59
N PHE A 49 -8.00 -10.12 -5.25
CA PHE A 49 -7.94 -8.69 -4.97
C PHE A 49 -8.45 -7.85 -6.14
N ILE A 50 -7.97 -8.13 -7.35
CA ILE A 50 -8.39 -7.43 -8.57
C ILE A 50 -9.91 -7.54 -8.75
N LYS A 51 -10.45 -8.75 -8.64
CA LYS A 51 -11.88 -9.02 -8.80
C LYS A 51 -12.73 -8.26 -7.79
N GLU A 52 -12.36 -8.29 -6.51
CA GLU A 52 -13.11 -7.62 -5.45
C GLU A 52 -13.02 -6.10 -5.57
N CYS A 53 -11.84 -5.54 -5.86
CA CYS A 53 -11.71 -4.09 -6.06
C CYS A 53 -12.47 -3.58 -7.29
N ASN A 54 -12.59 -4.38 -8.35
CA ASN A 54 -13.35 -4.02 -9.56
C ASN A 54 -14.86 -3.91 -9.32
N GLN A 55 -15.38 -4.41 -8.18
CA GLN A 55 -16.78 -4.20 -7.80
C GLN A 55 -17.06 -2.74 -7.39
N TYR A 56 -16.02 -1.96 -7.10
CA TYR A 56 -16.11 -0.58 -6.63
C TYR A 56 -15.53 0.38 -7.67
N PRO A 57 -16.38 1.05 -8.49
CA PRO A 57 -15.93 1.92 -9.55
C PRO A 57 -14.97 3.01 -9.06
N GLY A 58 -13.80 3.09 -9.70
CA GLY A 58 -12.76 4.08 -9.38
C GLY A 58 -11.88 3.74 -8.18
N LEU A 59 -12.15 2.66 -7.43
CA LEU A 59 -11.33 2.29 -6.27
C LEU A 59 -9.89 1.98 -6.66
N LEU A 60 -9.67 1.15 -7.68
CA LEU A 60 -8.32 0.80 -8.16
C LEU A 60 -7.51 2.03 -8.61
N ASP A 61 -8.15 3.00 -9.27
CA ASP A 61 -7.49 4.24 -9.70
C ASP A 61 -7.07 5.10 -8.50
N ILE A 62 -7.95 5.21 -7.50
CA ILE A 62 -7.68 5.97 -6.27
C ILE A 62 -6.51 5.33 -5.51
N ILE A 63 -6.53 4.01 -5.26
CA ILE A 63 -5.47 3.35 -4.49
C ILE A 63 -4.11 3.44 -5.18
N LYS A 64 -4.07 3.33 -6.52
CA LYS A 64 -2.83 3.50 -7.31
C LYS A 64 -2.23 4.89 -7.18
N LYS A 65 -3.07 5.92 -7.06
CA LYS A 65 -2.62 7.32 -6.92
C LYS A 65 -2.10 7.66 -5.52
N ILE A 66 -2.53 6.93 -4.50
CA ILE A 66 -2.12 7.17 -3.11
C ILE A 66 -0.98 6.25 -2.65
N GLU A 67 -0.67 5.18 -3.39
CA GLU A 67 0.43 4.29 -3.05
C GLU A 67 1.76 5.04 -3.03
N GLY A 68 2.53 4.85 -1.96
CA GLY A 68 3.83 5.50 -1.79
C GLY A 68 3.77 6.95 -1.29
N LEU A 69 2.58 7.51 -1.04
CA LEU A 69 2.46 8.81 -0.37
C LEU A 69 3.05 8.74 1.04
N ILE A 70 3.94 9.68 1.35
CA ILE A 70 4.53 9.82 2.68
C ILE A 70 3.47 10.42 3.61
N VAL A 71 3.01 9.63 4.57
CA VAL A 71 1.95 10.02 5.54
C VAL A 71 2.48 10.40 6.91
N GLY A 72 3.79 10.31 7.13
CA GLY A 72 4.44 10.67 8.40
C GLY A 72 5.93 10.34 8.40
N SER A 73 6.62 10.77 9.46
CA SER A 73 7.99 10.39 9.77
C SER A 73 8.02 9.48 11.00
N SER A 74 8.93 8.49 11.02
CA SER A 74 9.05 7.57 12.16
C SER A 74 9.69 8.27 13.36
N THR A 75 9.05 8.17 14.53
CA THR A 75 9.64 8.62 15.81
C THR A 75 10.64 7.61 16.38
N HIS A 76 10.60 6.36 15.91
CA HIS A 76 11.62 5.36 16.23
C HIS A 76 12.78 5.53 15.24
N ALA A 77 13.81 6.25 15.68
CA ALA A 77 15.03 6.43 14.90
C ALA A 77 15.69 5.06 14.63
N ALA A 78 15.93 4.76 13.36
CA ALA A 78 16.58 3.52 12.93
C ALA A 78 18.12 3.63 12.88
N ALA A 79 18.67 4.83 13.08
CA ALA A 79 20.10 5.10 12.99
C ALA A 79 20.52 6.20 13.98
N VAL A 80 21.74 6.08 14.49
CA VAL A 80 22.47 7.16 15.16
C VAL A 80 23.44 7.73 14.14
N ILE A 81 23.39 9.04 13.93
CA ILE A 81 24.35 9.72 13.05
C ILE A 81 25.23 10.61 13.93
N LEU A 82 26.55 10.39 13.85
CA LEU A 82 27.56 11.18 14.56
C LEU A 82 28.09 12.23 13.58
N PHE A 83 28.12 13.49 14.00
CA PHE A 83 28.67 14.61 13.24
C PHE A 83 29.63 15.41 14.13
N ASP A 84 30.72 15.92 13.57
CA ASP A 84 31.57 16.92 14.23
C ASP A 84 31.01 18.33 13.96
N ASP A 85 31.18 19.26 14.91
CA ASP A 85 30.71 20.64 14.77
C ASP A 85 31.41 21.39 13.63
N ASN A 86 32.57 20.91 13.18
CA ASN A 86 33.30 21.43 12.03
C ASN A 86 32.72 21.01 10.67
N ASP A 87 31.82 20.03 10.64
CA ASP A 87 31.20 19.49 9.40
C ASP A 87 29.89 20.20 9.02
N ARG A 88 29.63 21.39 9.57
CA ARG A 88 28.49 22.22 9.14
C ARG A 88 28.75 22.80 7.75
N LEU A 89 27.92 22.37 6.78
CA LEU A 89 27.80 22.92 5.42
C LEU A 89 27.66 24.45 5.39
#